data_AF-A0A4P7VKV2-F1
#
_entry.id   AF-A0A4P7VKV2-F1
#
_cell.length_a   1.000
_cell.length_b   1.000
_cell.length_c   1.000
_cell.angle_alpha   90.00
_cell.angle_beta   90.00
_cell.angle_gamma   90.00
#
_symmetry.space_group_name_H-M   'P 1'
#
loop_
_entity.id
_entity.type
_entity.pdbx_description
1 polymer ?
#
loop_
_entity_poly.entity_id
_entity_poly.type
_entity_poly.pdbx_seq_one_letter_code
_entity_poly.pdbx_strand_id
1 'polypeptide(L)'
;MKMQLSNYRDFLVEQGVDMIIGGHPHVIQPMEMRRRADGSNVVVVYSLGNFISNMKTVDTRGGAMVKVNLERDDEGRAHVASADYRLVFTVPPSAASGNFRLVPVENCTKGDVGAKCKAFTQSAERIFNKHNVGIGRDTVTIRQQKMTPLEKFLYKTFGALQK
;
A
#
# COMPACT_ATOMS: atom_id res chain seq x y z
N MET A 1 -15.83 15.06 -8.19
CA MET A 1 -15.08 13.78 -8.09
C MET A 1 -15.46 12.94 -6.85
N LYS A 2 -15.52 13.48 -5.62
CA LYS A 2 -15.96 12.70 -4.42
C LYS A 2 -17.35 12.06 -4.55
N MET A 3 -18.29 12.71 -5.23
CA MET A 3 -19.69 12.27 -5.35
C MET A 3 -19.93 11.07 -6.29
N GLN A 4 -18.98 10.75 -7.18
CA GLN A 4 -19.16 9.68 -8.18
C GLN A 4 -18.50 8.37 -7.72
N LEU A 5 -17.37 8.48 -7.00
CA LEU A 5 -16.69 7.34 -6.38
C LEU A 5 -17.47 6.77 -5.17
N SER A 6 -18.28 7.58 -4.48
CA SER A 6 -19.13 7.12 -3.39
C SER A 6 -20.18 6.12 -3.87
N ASN A 7 -20.82 6.38 -5.02
CA ASN A 7 -21.92 5.57 -5.52
C ASN A 7 -21.46 4.18 -5.98
N TYR A 8 -20.33 4.09 -6.70
CA TYR A 8 -19.78 2.79 -7.11
C TYR A 8 -19.25 2.00 -5.93
N ARG A 9 -18.59 2.66 -4.97
CA ARG A 9 -18.16 2.01 -3.73
C ARG A 9 -19.36 1.39 -3.01
N ASP A 10 -20.39 2.18 -2.73
CA ASP A 10 -21.52 1.72 -1.93
C ASP A 10 -22.25 0.57 -2.64
N PHE A 11 -22.46 0.68 -3.94
CA PHE A 11 -22.99 -0.41 -4.77
C PHE A 11 -22.17 -1.70 -4.64
N LEU A 12 -20.84 -1.63 -4.79
CA LEU A 12 -19.98 -2.83 -4.69
C LEU A 12 -19.98 -3.44 -3.29
N VAL A 13 -20.08 -2.61 -2.24
CA VAL A 13 -20.23 -3.10 -0.86
C VAL A 13 -21.55 -3.86 -0.70
N GLU A 14 -22.65 -3.33 -1.25
CA GLU A 14 -23.96 -4.00 -1.25
C GLU A 14 -23.95 -5.31 -2.04
N GLN A 15 -23.12 -5.44 -3.08
CA GLN A 15 -22.91 -6.70 -3.81
C GLN A 15 -22.06 -7.73 -3.04
N GLY A 16 -21.58 -7.42 -1.82
CA GLY A 16 -20.86 -8.36 -0.97
C GLY A 16 -19.35 -8.43 -1.21
N VAL A 17 -18.74 -7.43 -1.86
CA VAL A 17 -17.29 -7.38 -2.09
C VAL A 17 -16.52 -7.06 -0.80
N ASP A 18 -15.50 -7.85 -0.47
CA ASP A 18 -14.67 -7.68 0.74
C ASP A 18 -13.56 -6.64 0.58
N MET A 19 -13.11 -6.39 -0.65
CA MET A 19 -12.05 -5.43 -0.95
C MET A 19 -12.29 -4.70 -2.28
N ILE A 20 -12.23 -3.37 -2.27
CA ILE A 20 -12.31 -2.50 -3.45
C ILE A 20 -10.97 -1.79 -3.59
N ILE A 21 -10.19 -2.11 -4.64
CA ILE A 21 -8.86 -1.55 -4.87
C ILE A 21 -8.84 -0.76 -6.19
N GLY A 22 -8.78 0.57 -6.09
CA GLY A 22 -8.61 1.49 -7.21
C GLY A 22 -7.15 1.84 -7.48
N GLY A 23 -6.85 2.26 -8.72
CA GLY A 23 -5.47 2.52 -9.18
C GLY A 23 -5.22 3.88 -9.84
N HIS A 24 -6.26 4.65 -10.20
CA HIS A 24 -6.13 5.98 -10.80
C HIS A 24 -6.92 6.98 -9.94
N PRO A 25 -6.39 8.17 -9.62
CA PRO A 25 -5.24 8.88 -10.23
C PRO A 25 -3.85 8.38 -9.78
N HIS A 26 -2.79 8.81 -10.47
CA HIS A 26 -1.38 8.55 -10.13
C HIS A 26 -0.88 9.22 -8.82
N VAL A 27 -1.81 9.69 -7.99
CA VAL A 27 -1.57 10.27 -6.67
C VAL A 27 -2.30 9.44 -5.63
N ILE A 28 -1.78 9.42 -4.42
CA ILE A 28 -2.44 8.80 -3.29
C ILE A 28 -3.84 9.41 -3.09
N GLN A 29 -4.81 8.55 -2.83
CA GLN A 29 -6.14 8.90 -2.34
C GLN A 29 -6.41 8.13 -1.04
N PRO A 30 -7.39 8.55 -0.23
CA PRO A 30 -7.68 7.91 1.06
C PRO A 30 -7.99 6.41 0.98
N MET A 31 -7.97 5.77 2.14
CA MET A 31 -8.36 4.37 2.32
C MET A 31 -9.30 4.24 3.53
N GLU A 32 -10.21 3.30 3.47
CA GLU A 32 -11.24 3.10 4.49
C GLU A 32 -11.39 1.62 4.83
N MET A 33 -11.36 1.31 6.13
CA MET A 33 -11.90 0.08 6.70
C MET A 33 -13.34 0.38 7.12
N ARG A 34 -14.31 -0.20 6.44
CA ARG A 34 -15.73 -0.03 6.72
C ARG A 34 -16.29 -1.27 7.39
N ARG A 35 -17.29 -1.07 8.25
CA ARG A 35 -18.11 -2.14 8.81
C ARG A 35 -19.38 -2.29 7.98
N ARG A 36 -19.72 -3.51 7.57
CA ARG A 36 -21.04 -3.84 7.03
C ARG A 36 -22.07 -3.99 8.17
N ALA A 37 -23.36 -4.01 7.81
CA ALA A 37 -24.44 -4.23 8.76
C ALA A 37 -24.38 -5.61 9.44
N ASP A 38 -23.83 -6.61 8.76
CA ASP A 38 -23.62 -7.97 9.30
C ASP A 38 -22.40 -8.08 10.24
N GLY A 39 -21.65 -6.99 10.43
CA GLY A 39 -20.42 -7.05 11.17
C GLY A 39 -19.31 -7.81 10.45
N SER A 40 -19.20 -7.69 9.13
CA SER A 40 -17.97 -7.96 8.38
C SER A 40 -17.23 -6.66 8.05
N ASN A 41 -15.94 -6.76 7.74
CA ASN A 41 -15.10 -5.63 7.34
C ASN A 41 -14.96 -5.57 5.83
N VAL A 42 -14.91 -4.35 5.28
CA VAL A 42 -14.58 -4.09 3.87
C VAL A 42 -13.45 -3.09 3.79
N VAL A 43 -12.43 -3.41 3.00
CA VAL A 43 -11.34 -2.48 2.69
C VAL A 43 -11.63 -1.76 1.38
N VAL A 44 -11.56 -0.43 1.42
CA VAL A 44 -11.68 0.43 0.24
C VAL A 44 -10.40 1.23 0.09
N VAL A 45 -9.74 1.10 -1.05
CA VAL A 45 -8.54 1.87 -1.41
C VAL A 45 -8.86 2.61 -2.70
N TYR A 46 -8.93 3.94 -2.66
CA TYR A 46 -9.32 4.71 -3.85
C TYR A 46 -8.19 4.82 -4.89
N SER A 47 -6.97 5.10 -4.43
CA SER A 47 -5.76 5.03 -5.24
C SER A 47 -4.53 4.97 -4.36
N LEU A 48 -3.61 4.09 -4.72
CA LEU A 48 -2.31 3.94 -4.07
C LEU A 48 -1.26 4.91 -4.63
N GLY A 49 -1.58 5.68 -5.68
CA GLY A 49 -0.60 6.49 -6.40
C GLY A 49 0.37 5.64 -7.19
N ASN A 50 1.62 6.11 -7.34
CA ASN A 50 2.59 5.43 -8.18
C ASN A 50 3.45 4.43 -7.41
N PHE A 51 3.65 3.25 -8.00
CA PHE A 51 4.57 2.25 -7.47
C PHE A 51 5.97 2.36 -8.09
N ILE A 52 6.09 2.34 -9.42
CA ILE A 52 7.37 2.48 -10.14
C ILE A 52 7.41 3.71 -11.06
N SER A 53 6.26 4.32 -11.37
CA SER A 53 6.21 5.51 -12.23
C SER A 53 6.67 6.76 -11.48
N ASN A 54 7.63 7.49 -12.04
CA ASN A 54 8.19 8.69 -11.41
C ASN A 54 7.87 9.92 -12.25
N MET A 55 6.73 10.54 -11.98
CA MET A 55 6.34 11.79 -12.65
C MET A 55 6.92 13.01 -11.91
N LYS A 56 6.93 14.17 -12.57
CA LYS A 56 7.70 15.33 -12.10
C LYS A 56 7.16 15.97 -10.80
N THR A 57 5.87 15.89 -10.54
CA THR A 57 5.19 16.53 -9.41
C THR A 57 5.36 15.79 -8.09
N VAL A 58 5.28 16.50 -6.95
CA VAL A 58 5.55 15.93 -5.61
C VAL A 58 4.71 14.69 -5.32
N ASP A 59 3.39 14.76 -5.55
CA ASP A 59 2.45 13.70 -5.15
C ASP A 59 2.48 12.46 -6.05
N THR A 60 3.24 12.51 -7.14
CA THR A 60 3.32 11.45 -8.16
C THR A 60 4.67 10.72 -8.15
N ARG A 61 5.52 10.99 -7.15
CA ARG A 61 6.89 10.42 -7.01
C ARG A 61 6.94 9.19 -6.10
N GLY A 62 5.80 8.82 -5.54
CA GLY A 62 5.67 7.67 -4.67
C GLY A 62 4.22 7.23 -4.60
N GLY A 63 3.98 6.29 -3.70
CA GLY A 63 2.67 5.70 -3.49
C GLY A 63 2.59 5.02 -2.13
N ALA A 64 1.52 4.25 -1.96
CA ALA A 64 1.33 3.41 -0.81
C ALA A 64 1.28 1.93 -1.24
N MET A 65 1.73 1.05 -0.35
CA MET A 65 1.43 -0.38 -0.40
C MET A 65 0.41 -0.65 0.69
N VAL A 66 -0.72 -1.25 0.34
CA VAL A 66 -1.68 -1.74 1.33
C VAL A 66 -1.38 -3.21 1.63
N LYS A 67 -1.39 -3.57 2.92
CA LYS A 67 -1.35 -4.95 3.40
C LYS A 67 -2.71 -5.25 4.00
N VAL A 68 -3.40 -6.25 3.46
CA VAL A 68 -4.69 -6.72 3.97
C VAL A 68 -4.50 -8.13 4.48
N ASN A 69 -4.83 -8.36 5.75
CA ASN A 69 -4.80 -9.67 6.37
C ASN A 69 -6.20 -10.28 6.27
N LEU A 70 -6.26 -11.48 5.69
CA LEU A 70 -7.48 -12.28 5.57
C LEU A 70 -7.41 -13.45 6.54
N GLU A 71 -8.50 -13.70 7.24
CA GLU A 71 -8.68 -14.84 8.14
C GLU A 71 -9.88 -15.66 7.70
N ARG A 72 -10.04 -16.87 8.25
CA ARG A 72 -11.24 -17.68 8.07
C ARG A 72 -11.96 -17.81 9.41
N ASP A 73 -13.29 -17.74 9.39
CA ASP A 73 -14.11 -18.06 10.55
C ASP A 73 -14.23 -19.59 10.77
N ASP A 74 -14.97 -19.98 11.80
CA ASP A 74 -15.19 -21.38 12.17
C ASP A 74 -15.95 -22.17 11.09
N GLU A 75 -16.69 -21.49 10.22
CA GLU A 75 -17.36 -22.07 9.04
C GLU A 75 -16.46 -22.09 7.79
N GLY A 76 -15.20 -21.66 7.92
CA GLY A 76 -14.22 -21.62 6.84
C GLY A 76 -14.37 -20.47 5.85
N ARG A 77 -15.25 -19.48 6.11
CA ARG A 77 -15.47 -18.32 5.26
C ARG A 77 -14.35 -17.29 5.45
N ALA A 78 -13.76 -16.85 4.35
CA ALA A 78 -12.71 -15.84 4.40
C ALA A 78 -13.31 -14.46 4.71
N HIS A 79 -12.63 -13.66 5.54
CA HIS A 79 -13.02 -12.30 5.87
C HIS A 79 -11.79 -11.41 6.07
N VAL A 80 -11.98 -10.09 5.96
CA VAL A 80 -10.93 -9.12 6.26
C VAL A 80 -10.76 -8.95 7.77
N ALA A 81 -9.62 -9.37 8.29
CA ALA A 81 -9.29 -9.23 9.71
C ALA A 81 -8.71 -7.85 10.02
N SER A 82 -7.75 -7.39 9.22
CA SER A 82 -7.09 -6.10 9.41
C SER A 82 -6.46 -5.58 8.12
N ALA A 83 -6.16 -4.28 8.09
CA ALA A 83 -5.38 -3.67 7.03
C ALA A 83 -4.49 -2.55 7.55
N ASP A 84 -3.31 -2.43 6.97
CA ASP A 84 -2.36 -1.34 7.20
C ASP A 84 -1.70 -0.93 5.89
N TYR A 85 -1.00 0.20 5.88
CA TYR A 85 -0.29 0.67 4.70
C TYR A 85 1.15 1.07 4.98
N ARG A 86 1.99 1.00 3.95
CA ARG A 86 3.34 1.57 3.94
C ARG A 86 3.48 2.60 2.83
N LEU A 87 4.19 3.68 3.11
CA LEU A 87 4.58 4.63 2.06
C LEU A 87 5.87 4.19 1.38
N VAL A 88 5.89 4.31 0.06
CA VAL A 88 7.04 4.01 -0.77
C VAL A 88 7.34 5.17 -1.71
N PHE A 89 8.63 5.36 -1.99
CA PHE A 89 9.12 6.42 -2.86
C PHE A 89 9.92 5.85 -4.02
N THR A 90 9.67 6.36 -5.21
CA THR A 90 10.38 5.95 -6.42
C THR A 90 11.60 6.85 -6.63
N VAL A 91 12.78 6.27 -6.47
CA VAL A 91 14.06 6.93 -6.73
C VAL A 91 14.45 6.71 -8.19
N PRO A 92 14.64 7.78 -8.99
CA PRO A 92 15.11 7.65 -10.36
C PRO A 92 16.59 7.22 -10.39
N PRO A 93 17.05 6.61 -11.49
CA PRO A 93 18.46 6.29 -11.64
C PRO A 93 19.32 7.55 -11.74
N SER A 94 20.55 7.49 -11.22
CA SER A 94 21.53 8.58 -11.31
C SER A 94 22.31 8.57 -12.64
N ALA A 95 22.33 7.44 -13.34
CA ALA A 95 22.96 7.26 -14.65
C ALA A 95 21.93 6.77 -15.67
N ALA A 96 22.16 7.03 -16.95
CA ALA A 96 21.22 6.68 -18.02
C ALA A 96 20.90 5.18 -18.12
N SER A 97 21.85 4.30 -17.76
CA SER A 97 21.68 2.84 -17.72
C SER A 97 21.18 2.30 -16.38
N GLY A 98 20.87 3.18 -15.42
CA GLY A 98 20.41 2.76 -14.10
C GLY A 98 18.92 2.41 -14.07
N ASN A 99 18.52 1.68 -13.03
CA ASN A 99 17.13 1.32 -12.79
C ASN A 99 16.46 2.25 -11.78
N PHE A 100 15.14 2.43 -11.93
CA PHE A 100 14.30 2.97 -10.86
C PHE A 100 14.34 2.04 -9.65
N ARG A 101 14.34 2.64 -8.46
CA ARG A 101 14.31 1.89 -7.19
C ARG A 101 13.13 2.33 -6.37
N LEU A 102 12.40 1.35 -5.86
CA LEU A 102 11.40 1.60 -4.85
C LEU A 102 12.04 1.47 -3.46
N VAL A 103 11.86 2.49 -2.63
CA VAL A 103 12.35 2.48 -1.25
C VAL A 103 11.22 2.80 -0.28
N PRO A 104 11.17 2.17 0.91
CA PRO A 104 10.36 2.68 2.00
C PRO A 104 10.77 4.13 2.30
N VAL A 105 9.80 5.00 2.58
CA VAL A 105 10.09 6.43 2.81
C VAL A 105 10.99 6.66 4.03
N GLU A 106 11.01 5.70 4.97
CA GLU A 106 11.90 5.67 6.14
C GLU A 106 13.37 5.52 5.75
N ASN A 107 13.64 4.93 4.58
CA ASN A 107 14.99 4.66 4.07
C ASN A 107 15.43 5.67 3.00
N CYS A 108 14.69 6.77 2.80
CA CYS A 108 15.07 7.80 1.85
C CYS A 108 16.42 8.44 2.21
N THR A 109 17.31 8.51 1.23
CA THR A 109 18.68 9.05 1.39
C THR A 109 18.67 10.58 1.56
N LYS A 110 19.73 11.13 2.16
CA LYS A 110 19.93 12.59 2.26
C LYS A 110 20.19 13.24 0.88
N GLY A 111 20.05 14.56 0.78
CA GLY A 111 20.20 15.33 -0.47
C GLY A 111 18.86 15.66 -1.16
N ASP A 112 18.89 16.05 -2.44
CA ASP A 112 17.70 16.46 -3.20
C ASP A 112 16.61 15.37 -3.28
N VAL A 113 17.01 14.11 -3.48
CA VAL A 113 16.08 12.95 -3.42
C VAL A 113 15.41 12.86 -2.05
N GLY A 114 16.15 13.14 -0.98
CA GLY A 114 15.62 13.17 0.39
C GLY A 114 14.61 14.28 0.62
N ALA A 115 14.88 15.49 0.09
CA ALA A 115 13.94 16.61 0.17
C ALA A 115 12.63 16.30 -0.56
N LYS A 116 12.69 15.72 -1.76
CA LYS A 116 11.51 15.29 -2.54
C LYS A 116 10.75 14.17 -1.84
N CYS A 117 11.45 13.19 -1.28
CA CYS A 117 10.82 12.12 -0.50
C CYS A 117 10.11 12.67 0.74
N LYS A 118 10.75 13.58 1.48
CA LYS A 118 10.12 14.25 2.63
C LYS A 118 8.85 15.01 2.22
N ALA A 119 8.90 15.78 1.13
CA ALA A 119 7.75 16.52 0.63
C ALA A 119 6.58 15.60 0.23
N PHE A 120 6.88 14.50 -0.46
CA PHE A 120 5.88 13.46 -0.77
C PHE A 120 5.27 12.87 0.50
N THR A 121 6.11 12.42 1.44
CA THR A 121 5.66 11.80 2.71
C THR A 121 4.74 12.72 3.49
N GLN A 122 5.11 13.99 3.65
CA GLN A 122 4.27 14.99 4.32
C GLN A 122 2.94 15.21 3.61
N SER A 123 2.94 15.17 2.28
CA SER A 123 1.71 15.31 1.49
C SER A 123 0.78 14.13 1.65
N ALA A 124 1.31 12.91 1.55
CA ALA A 124 0.57 11.67 1.74
C ALA A 124 0.01 11.57 3.17
N GLU A 125 0.83 11.85 4.19
CA GLU A 125 0.40 11.86 5.60
C GLU A 125 -0.72 12.87 5.83
N ARG A 126 -0.68 14.05 5.21
CA ARG A 126 -1.77 15.03 5.33
C ARG A 126 -3.10 14.50 4.81
N ILE A 127 -3.08 13.75 3.71
CA ILE A 127 -4.28 13.11 3.13
C ILE A 127 -4.75 12.01 4.08
N PHE A 128 -3.86 11.09 4.45
CA PHE A 128 -4.21 9.93 5.26
C PHE A 128 -4.65 10.29 6.67
N ASN A 129 -3.92 11.16 7.37
CA ASN A 129 -4.30 11.60 8.72
C ASN A 129 -5.66 12.33 8.75
N LYS A 130 -6.02 12.99 7.65
CA LYS A 130 -7.29 13.73 7.55
C LYS A 130 -8.46 12.88 7.06
N HIS A 131 -8.20 11.86 6.25
CA HIS A 131 -9.24 11.19 5.46
C HIS A 131 -9.25 9.67 5.55
N ASN A 132 -8.20 9.01 6.04
CA ASN A 132 -8.27 7.57 6.25
C ASN A 132 -9.21 7.24 7.40
N VAL A 133 -9.88 6.10 7.26
CA VAL A 133 -10.74 5.54 8.30
C VAL A 133 -10.25 4.13 8.59
N GLY A 134 -9.80 3.85 9.82
CA GLY A 134 -9.49 2.50 10.28
C GLY A 134 -8.35 1.76 9.57
N ILE A 135 -7.52 2.43 8.75
CA ILE A 135 -6.32 1.86 8.11
C ILE A 135 -5.11 2.73 8.46
N GLY A 136 -4.26 2.19 9.33
CA GLY A 136 -3.09 2.88 9.88
C GLY A 136 -1.79 2.62 9.11
N ARG A 137 -0.76 3.42 9.40
CA ARG A 137 0.58 3.26 8.81
C ARG A 137 1.37 2.19 9.54
N ASP A 138 1.95 1.25 8.80
CA ASP A 138 2.93 0.30 9.30
C ASP A 138 4.35 0.85 9.12
N THR A 139 5.02 1.15 10.24
CA THR A 139 6.41 1.64 10.28
C THR A 139 7.40 0.60 10.79
N VAL A 140 6.97 -0.66 10.99
CA VAL A 140 7.84 -1.75 11.40
C VAL A 140 9.04 -1.91 10.45
N THR A 141 10.25 -1.96 11.00
CA THR A 141 11.45 -2.08 10.18
C THR A 141 11.45 -3.37 9.36
N ILE A 142 11.52 -3.24 8.03
CA ILE A 142 11.70 -4.39 7.13
C ILE A 142 13.13 -4.91 7.33
N ARG A 143 13.30 -6.00 8.08
CA ARG A 143 14.58 -6.68 8.20
C ARG A 143 14.92 -7.34 6.87
N GLN A 144 15.99 -6.89 6.21
CA GLN A 144 16.59 -7.65 5.13
C GLN A 144 17.34 -8.85 5.73
N GLN A 145 16.63 -9.94 5.98
CA GLN A 145 17.29 -11.21 6.28
C GLN A 145 17.88 -11.71 4.96
N LYS A 146 19.21 -11.59 4.80
CA LYS A 146 19.89 -12.25 3.69
C LYS A 146 19.72 -13.74 3.88
N MET A 147 18.90 -14.37 3.06
CA MET A 147 18.82 -15.83 3.00
C MET A 147 20.21 -16.38 2.72
N THR A 148 20.64 -17.31 3.56
CA THR A 148 21.81 -18.14 3.35
C THR A 148 21.68 -18.91 2.02
N PRO A 149 22.78 -19.37 1.43
CA PRO A 149 22.73 -20.20 0.21
C PRO A 149 21.82 -21.43 0.37
N LEU A 150 21.81 -22.04 1.56
CA LEU A 150 20.96 -23.19 1.87
C LEU A 150 19.47 -22.82 1.91
N GLU A 151 19.11 -21.71 2.56
CA GLU A 151 17.72 -21.23 2.57
C GLU A 151 17.24 -20.89 1.14
N LYS A 152 18.11 -20.30 0.30
CA LYS A 152 17.77 -20.01 -1.11
C LYS A 152 17.54 -21.29 -1.90
N PHE A 153 18.36 -22.31 -1.67
CA PHE A 153 18.19 -23.62 -2.29
C PHE A 153 16.87 -24.26 -1.85
N LEU A 154 16.61 -24.33 -0.54
CA LEU A 154 15.39 -24.93 0.00
C LEU A 154 14.12 -24.21 -0.49
N TYR A 155 14.12 -22.87 -0.51
CA TYR A 155 13.00 -22.10 -1.03
C TYR A 155 12.73 -22.33 -2.52
N LYS A 156 13.80 -22.44 -3.33
CA LYS A 156 13.65 -22.74 -4.77
C LYS A 156 13.14 -24.15 -5.03
N THR A 157 13.57 -25.11 -4.22
CA THR A 157 13.27 -26.53 -4.42
C THR A 157 11.91 -26.91 -3.86
N PHE A 158 11.49 -26.30 -2.74
CA PHE A 158 10.30 -26.73 -2.00
C PHE A 158 9.27 -25.61 -1.77
N GLY A 159 9.54 -24.38 -2.22
CA GLY A 159 8.68 -23.22 -1.93
C GLY A 159 8.80 -22.72 -0.49
N ALA A 160 7.97 -21.74 -0.11
CA ALA A 160 7.87 -21.30 1.27
C ALA A 160 7.20 -22.42 2.10
N LEU A 161 7.97 -23.10 2.96
CA LEU A 161 7.40 -23.95 4.00
C LEU A 161 6.62 -23.04 4.96
N GLN A 162 5.29 -23.01 4.82
CA GLN A 162 4.42 -22.43 5.84
C GLN A 162 4.61 -23.24 7.12
N LYS A 163 4.96 -22.54 8.20
CA LYS A 163 4.92 -23.10 9.56
C LYS A 163 3.48 -23.11 10.06
#